data_AF-A0A285N5F7-F1
#
_entry.id   AF-A0A285N5F7-F1
#
_cell.length_a   1.000
_cell.length_b   1.000
_cell.length_c   1.000
_cell.angle_alpha   90.00
_cell.angle_beta   90.00
_cell.angle_gamma   90.00
#
_symmetry.space_group_name_H-M   'P 1'
#
loop_
_entity.id
_entity.type
_entity.pdbx_description
1 polymer ?
#
loop_
_entity_poly.entity_id
_entity_poly.type
_entity_poly.pdbx_seq_one_letter_code
_entity_poly.pdbx_strand_id
1 'polypeptide(L)'
;MFNKFSYYFKEGLPKGESDYFIATEEELDRNNPLKDLKKVKWAIYDKNGKRVSDFYDWISPLGIVKGQSEYFRATKNGKEAIFTLEKQVTDWFDKIRDRGALTGESDYFWGKLNGFYALYDIKTGEKITENYKSSVIAGAVVGRSNYIVGSYGEEIFFIVDIGTGQKVSKDFDEHKLIEILKHGDLEKALKEINKGGVNPP
;
A
#
# COMPACT_ATOMS: atom_id res chain seq x y z
N MET A 1 -7.26 26.88 12.73
CA MET A 1 -7.82 25.53 12.51
C MET A 1 -7.13 24.48 13.38
N PHE A 2 -5.80 24.32 13.29
CA PHE A 2 -5.08 23.26 14.00
C PHE A 2 -4.97 23.43 15.54
N ASN A 3 -5.28 24.61 16.07
CA ASN A 3 -5.13 24.94 17.51
C ASN A 3 -5.97 24.07 18.46
N LYS A 4 -6.94 23.30 17.93
CA LYS A 4 -7.75 22.37 18.72
C LYS A 4 -7.10 21.00 18.93
N PHE A 5 -6.03 20.70 18.20
CA PHE A 5 -5.32 19.43 18.28
C PHE A 5 -4.01 19.61 19.02
N SER A 6 -3.71 18.70 19.94
CA SER A 6 -2.40 18.65 20.60
C SER A 6 -1.29 18.28 19.62
N TYR A 7 -1.63 17.47 18.60
CA TYR A 7 -0.72 17.08 17.52
C TYR A 7 -1.49 16.70 16.25
N TYR A 8 -0.87 17.00 15.12
CA TYR A 8 -1.31 16.59 13.79
C TYR A 8 -0.09 16.24 12.93
N PHE A 9 -0.30 15.35 11.97
CA PHE A 9 0.76 14.95 11.06
C PHE A 9 1.02 16.07 10.05
N LYS A 10 2.30 16.32 9.74
CA LYS A 10 2.71 17.29 8.70
C LYS A 10 2.62 16.70 7.30
N GLU A 11 1.53 16.00 7.00
CA GLU A 11 1.23 15.35 5.72
C GLU A 11 -0.24 15.62 5.37
N GLY A 12 -0.58 15.59 4.09
CA GLY A 12 -1.92 15.91 3.60
C GLY A 12 -2.18 17.39 3.50
N LEU A 13 -3.28 17.87 4.09
CA LEU A 13 -3.71 19.26 4.07
C LEU A 13 -2.59 20.28 4.40
N PRO A 14 -1.73 20.07 5.43
CA PRO A 14 -0.62 20.98 5.71
C PRO A 14 0.40 21.14 4.57
N LYS A 15 0.49 20.16 3.66
CA LYS A 15 1.36 20.19 2.47
C LYS A 15 0.60 20.50 1.18
N GLY A 16 -0.73 20.64 1.23
CA GLY A 16 -1.58 20.79 0.05
C GLY A 16 -1.72 19.52 -0.78
N GLU A 17 -1.49 18.34 -0.20
CA GLU A 17 -1.58 17.05 -0.91
C GLU A 17 -3.03 16.54 -1.03
N SER A 18 -3.91 16.92 -0.09
CA SER A 18 -5.34 16.60 -0.10
C SER A 18 -6.13 17.58 0.79
N ASP A 19 -7.45 17.39 0.86
CA ASP A 19 -8.35 18.10 1.79
C ASP A 19 -8.36 17.48 3.21
N TYR A 20 -7.48 16.52 3.50
CA TYR A 20 -7.51 15.73 4.73
C TYR A 20 -6.18 15.76 5.51
N PHE A 21 -6.26 15.59 6.82
CA PHE A 21 -5.09 15.42 7.68
C PHE A 21 -5.38 14.47 8.85
N ILE A 22 -4.32 13.92 9.43
CA ILE A 22 -4.39 13.03 10.60
C ILE A 22 -4.05 13.84 11.85
N ALA A 23 -4.87 13.71 12.89
CA ALA A 23 -4.64 14.36 14.17
C ALA A 23 -5.17 13.54 15.35
N THR A 24 -4.76 13.93 16.54
CA THR A 24 -5.30 13.44 17.80
C THR A 24 -6.01 14.55 18.57
N GLU A 25 -7.13 14.21 19.19
CA GLU A 25 -7.86 15.09 20.13
C GLU A 25 -7.36 14.92 21.57
N GLU A 26 -6.52 13.91 21.84
CA GLU A 26 -5.99 13.64 23.18
C GLU A 26 -4.87 14.61 23.55
N GLU A 27 -4.82 15.07 24.79
CA GLU A 27 -3.74 15.94 25.27
C GLU A 27 -2.42 15.15 25.36
N LEU A 28 -1.34 15.76 24.88
CA LEU A 28 0.01 15.21 24.97
C LEU A 28 0.82 16.00 26.00
N ASP A 29 1.72 15.31 26.71
CA ASP A 29 2.72 16.00 27.52
C ASP A 29 3.63 16.84 26.61
N ARG A 30 3.55 18.16 26.78
CA ARG A 30 4.34 19.13 26.00
C ARG A 30 5.84 18.96 26.18
N ASN A 31 6.28 18.37 27.30
CA ASN A 31 7.69 18.14 27.58
C ASN A 31 8.23 16.87 26.90
N ASN A 32 7.37 15.90 26.58
CA ASN A 32 7.77 14.67 25.88
C ASN A 32 6.64 14.06 25.04
N PRO A 33 6.21 14.75 23.96
CA PRO A 33 5.04 14.32 23.19
C PRO A 33 5.27 12.97 22.50
N LEU A 34 6.51 12.64 22.12
CA LEU A 34 6.86 11.38 21.44
C LEU A 34 6.52 10.13 22.24
N LYS A 35 6.56 10.21 23.58
CA LYS A 35 6.20 9.10 24.47
C LYS A 35 4.72 8.75 24.37
N ASP A 36 3.89 9.76 24.13
CA ASP A 36 2.43 9.64 24.14
C ASP A 36 1.86 9.38 22.74
N LEU A 37 2.59 9.72 21.67
CA LEU A 37 2.17 9.45 20.27
C LEU A 37 1.84 7.97 20.00
N LYS A 38 2.43 7.04 20.76
CA LYS A 38 2.17 5.59 20.65
C LYS A 38 0.93 5.12 21.43
N LYS A 39 0.34 5.97 22.26
CA LYS A 39 -0.76 5.65 23.16
C LYS A 39 -2.06 6.32 22.74
N VAL A 40 -1.95 7.52 22.20
CA VAL A 40 -3.10 8.29 21.73
C VAL A 40 -3.73 7.65 20.50
N LYS A 41 -5.01 7.92 20.32
CA LYS A 41 -5.75 7.57 19.12
C LYS A 41 -5.69 8.66 18.08
N TRP A 42 -5.76 8.23 16.84
CA TRP A 42 -5.66 9.05 15.65
C TRP A 42 -6.95 8.96 14.84
N ALA A 43 -7.33 10.07 14.22
CA ALA A 43 -8.44 10.13 13.27
C ALA A 43 -8.07 11.05 12.10
N ILE A 44 -8.82 10.91 11.00
CA ILE A 44 -8.76 11.77 9.82
C ILE A 44 -9.78 12.90 9.98
N TYR A 45 -9.37 14.10 9.59
CA TYR A 45 -10.18 15.31 9.61
C TYR A 45 -10.16 15.98 8.23
N ASP A 46 -11.26 16.60 7.86
CA ASP A 46 -11.37 17.41 6.64
C ASP A 46 -10.78 18.82 6.82
N LYS A 47 -10.71 19.59 5.72
CA LYS A 47 -10.23 20.98 5.69
C LYS A 47 -11.02 21.99 6.53
N ASN A 48 -12.18 21.61 7.06
CA ASN A 48 -12.97 22.40 8.01
C ASN A 48 -12.75 21.95 9.46
N GLY A 49 -12.02 20.85 9.66
CA GLY A 49 -11.65 20.29 10.94
C GLY A 49 -12.71 19.34 11.46
N LYS A 50 -13.66 18.93 10.63
CA LYS A 50 -14.64 17.91 10.97
C LYS A 50 -13.97 16.55 10.91
N ARG A 51 -14.16 15.72 11.95
CA ARG A 51 -13.69 14.34 11.95
C ARG A 51 -14.46 13.54 10.92
N VAL A 52 -13.76 12.80 10.07
CA VAL A 52 -14.32 11.99 8.97
C VAL A 52 -13.95 10.51 9.06
N SER A 53 -13.28 10.10 10.14
CA SER A 53 -13.04 8.68 10.45
C SER A 53 -13.31 8.38 11.93
N ASP A 54 -13.35 7.08 12.25
CA ASP A 54 -13.20 6.61 13.62
C ASP A 54 -11.79 6.88 14.17
N PHE A 55 -11.63 6.61 15.47
CA PHE A 55 -10.37 6.61 16.17
C PHE A 55 -9.65 5.26 16.06
N TYR A 56 -8.35 5.31 15.76
CA TYR A 56 -7.49 4.16 15.58
C TYR A 56 -6.19 4.30 16.38
N ASP A 57 -5.50 3.19 16.64
CA ASP A 57 -4.19 3.20 17.31
C ASP A 57 -3.15 3.94 16.49
N TRP A 58 -3.29 3.86 15.16
CA TRP A 58 -2.46 4.58 14.20
C TRP A 58 -3.17 4.63 12.85
N ILE A 59 -2.87 5.67 12.06
CA ILE A 59 -3.34 5.81 10.67
C ILE A 59 -2.13 6.13 9.79
N SER A 60 -2.04 5.46 8.65
CA SER A 60 -1.02 5.74 7.65
C SER A 60 -1.28 7.09 6.97
N PRO A 61 -0.26 7.95 6.77
CA PRO A 61 -0.42 9.16 5.97
C PRO A 61 -0.61 8.87 4.48
N LEU A 62 -0.28 7.66 4.01
CA LEU A 62 -0.47 7.27 2.62
C LEU A 62 -1.95 7.14 2.25
N GLY A 63 -2.24 7.09 0.95
CA GLY A 63 -3.61 6.99 0.44
C GLY A 63 -4.32 8.33 0.48
N ILE A 64 -5.52 8.37 1.04
CA ILE A 64 -6.42 9.52 0.98
C ILE A 64 -5.80 10.80 1.54
N VAL A 65 -5.00 10.69 2.61
CA VAL A 65 -4.36 11.84 3.25
C VAL A 65 -3.32 12.46 2.33
N LYS A 66 -2.58 11.68 1.55
CA LYS A 66 -1.63 12.18 0.53
C LYS A 66 -2.24 12.31 -0.87
N GLY A 67 -3.56 12.18 -1.01
CA GLY A 67 -4.24 12.29 -2.31
C GLY A 67 -3.87 11.19 -3.32
N GLN A 68 -3.41 10.03 -2.84
CA GLN A 68 -2.91 8.95 -3.69
C GLN A 68 -4.00 7.97 -4.14
N SER A 69 -4.98 7.72 -3.26
CA SER A 69 -6.12 6.82 -3.51
C SER A 69 -7.30 7.24 -2.63
N GLU A 70 -8.47 6.63 -2.81
CA GLU A 70 -9.64 6.81 -1.92
C GLU A 70 -9.49 6.07 -0.57
N TYR A 71 -8.43 5.28 -0.42
CA TYR A 71 -8.25 4.38 0.71
C TYR A 71 -7.34 4.97 1.78
N PHE A 72 -7.49 4.53 3.03
CA PHE A 72 -6.50 4.69 4.08
C PHE A 72 -6.29 3.37 4.82
N ARG A 73 -5.10 3.19 5.39
CA ARG A 73 -4.79 2.06 6.27
C ARG A 73 -4.79 2.53 7.71
N ALA A 74 -5.45 1.79 8.58
CA ALA A 74 -5.45 2.03 10.01
C ALA A 74 -5.10 0.78 10.82
N THR A 75 -4.56 1.01 12.02
CA THR A 75 -4.19 -0.02 12.98
C THR A 75 -5.16 -0.02 14.16
N LYS A 76 -5.61 -1.20 14.57
CA LYS A 76 -6.40 -1.41 15.79
C LYS A 76 -6.02 -2.74 16.43
N ASN A 77 -5.68 -2.72 17.72
CA ASN A 77 -5.27 -3.88 18.50
C ASN A 77 -4.11 -4.67 17.84
N GLY A 78 -3.16 -3.95 17.25
CA GLY A 78 -2.00 -4.54 16.57
C GLY A 78 -2.30 -5.21 15.22
N LYS A 79 -3.49 -5.02 14.67
CA LYS A 79 -3.89 -5.48 13.34
C LYS A 79 -4.12 -4.30 12.41
N GLU A 80 -3.97 -4.50 11.11
CA GLU A 80 -4.14 -3.49 10.08
C GLU A 80 -5.31 -3.85 9.15
N ALA A 81 -6.09 -2.86 8.74
CA ALA A 81 -7.11 -2.99 7.70
C ALA A 81 -7.12 -1.75 6.80
N ILE A 82 -7.67 -1.89 5.60
CA ILE A 82 -7.88 -0.80 4.66
C ILE A 82 -9.33 -0.33 4.74
N PHE A 83 -9.52 0.97 4.67
CA PHE A 83 -10.79 1.68 4.81
C PHE A 83 -10.96 2.69 3.69
N THR A 84 -12.20 2.99 3.36
CA THR A 84 -12.65 4.26 2.78
C THR A 84 -13.13 5.16 3.93
N LEU A 85 -13.43 6.43 3.68
CA LEU A 85 -14.01 7.29 4.73
C LEU A 85 -15.36 6.77 5.24
N GLU A 86 -16.07 6.00 4.42
CA GLU A 86 -17.40 5.48 4.71
C GLU A 86 -17.37 4.14 5.46
N LYS A 87 -16.39 3.27 5.16
CA LYS A 87 -16.38 1.89 5.70
C LYS A 87 -15.02 1.21 5.66
N GLN A 88 -14.89 0.17 6.47
CA GLN A 88 -13.86 -0.85 6.34
C GLN A 88 -14.03 -1.62 5.02
N VAL A 89 -12.94 -1.81 4.27
CA VAL A 89 -12.93 -2.47 2.96
C VAL A 89 -12.40 -3.89 3.05
N THR A 90 -11.40 -4.13 3.92
CA THR A 90 -10.74 -5.42 4.04
C THR A 90 -10.94 -6.02 5.43
N ASP A 91 -10.73 -7.32 5.57
CA ASP A 91 -10.54 -7.95 6.88
C ASP A 91 -9.33 -7.35 7.64
N TRP A 92 -9.17 -7.74 8.90
CA TRP A 92 -8.02 -7.39 9.73
C TRP A 92 -6.84 -8.33 9.47
N PHE A 93 -5.69 -7.76 9.12
CA PHE A 93 -4.43 -8.46 8.84
C PHE A 93 -3.41 -8.24 9.96
N ASP A 94 -2.44 -9.15 10.08
CA ASP A 94 -1.25 -8.92 10.94
C ASP A 94 -0.47 -7.68 10.46
N LYS A 95 -0.45 -7.45 9.15
CA LYS A 95 0.22 -6.33 8.48
C LYS A 95 -0.27 -6.20 7.05
N ILE A 96 -0.33 -4.99 6.54
CA ILE A 96 -0.61 -4.64 5.14
C ILE A 96 0.58 -3.83 4.61
N ARG A 97 1.03 -4.12 3.40
CA ARG A 97 2.10 -3.33 2.76
C ARG A 97 1.57 -2.02 2.19
N ASP A 98 2.45 -1.04 2.11
CA ASP A 98 2.09 0.32 1.70
C ASP A 98 1.74 0.43 0.20
N ARG A 99 2.42 -0.34 -0.66
CA ARG A 99 2.26 -0.26 -2.12
C ARG A 99 1.07 -1.06 -2.63
N GLY A 100 0.53 -0.63 -3.78
CA GLY A 100 -0.64 -1.21 -4.42
C GLY A 100 -1.87 -0.32 -4.24
N ALA A 101 -2.97 -0.88 -3.74
CA ALA A 101 -4.24 -0.19 -3.57
C ALA A 101 -4.14 1.09 -2.72
N LEU A 102 -3.38 1.05 -1.63
CA LEU A 102 -3.22 2.22 -0.75
C LEU A 102 -2.54 3.39 -1.47
N THR A 103 -1.56 3.15 -2.34
CA THR A 103 -0.85 4.19 -3.10
C THR A 103 -1.48 4.49 -4.47
N GLY A 104 -2.57 3.82 -4.84
CA GLY A 104 -3.23 3.97 -6.14
C GLY A 104 -2.46 3.35 -7.31
N GLU A 105 -1.47 2.49 -7.04
CA GLU A 105 -0.63 1.87 -8.06
C GLU A 105 -1.30 0.67 -8.74
N SER A 106 -2.26 0.03 -8.07
CA SER A 106 -3.06 -1.10 -8.56
C SER A 106 -4.30 -1.32 -7.70
N ASP A 107 -5.20 -2.21 -8.11
CA ASP A 107 -6.36 -2.66 -7.31
C ASP A 107 -6.00 -3.75 -6.27
N TYR A 108 -4.71 -4.02 -6.04
CA TYR A 108 -4.25 -5.14 -5.22
C TYR A 108 -3.46 -4.69 -4.01
N PHE A 109 -3.48 -5.46 -2.92
CA PHE A 109 -2.68 -5.20 -1.74
C PHE A 109 -2.06 -6.48 -1.18
N TRP A 110 -0.89 -6.35 -0.55
CA TRP A 110 -0.26 -7.44 0.18
C TRP A 110 -0.70 -7.44 1.63
N GLY A 111 -1.45 -8.47 2.02
CA GLY A 111 -1.90 -8.70 3.40
C GLY A 111 -1.15 -9.86 4.05
N LYS A 112 -0.78 -9.71 5.33
CA LYS A 112 -0.15 -10.75 6.15
C LYS A 112 -1.16 -11.41 7.07
N LEU A 113 -1.27 -12.73 7.01
CA LEU A 113 -2.04 -13.55 7.95
C LEU A 113 -1.20 -14.75 8.38
N ASN A 114 -1.22 -15.05 9.68
CA ASN A 114 -0.58 -16.24 10.27
C ASN A 114 0.90 -16.38 9.88
N GLY A 115 1.62 -15.25 9.79
CA GLY A 115 3.04 -15.24 9.44
C GLY A 115 3.37 -15.12 7.95
N PHE A 116 2.39 -15.28 7.05
CA PHE A 116 2.59 -15.29 5.60
C PHE A 116 1.91 -14.11 4.92
N TYR A 117 2.51 -13.63 3.84
CA TYR A 117 1.91 -12.64 2.95
C TYR A 117 1.25 -13.33 1.76
N ALA A 118 0.11 -12.80 1.34
CA ALA A 118 -0.50 -13.10 0.05
C ALA A 118 -1.02 -11.80 -0.58
N LEU A 119 -1.24 -11.82 -1.89
CA LEU A 119 -1.84 -10.71 -2.61
C LEU A 119 -3.35 -10.90 -2.60
N TYR A 120 -4.07 -9.80 -2.38
CA TYR A 120 -5.52 -9.75 -2.35
C TYR A 120 -6.01 -8.67 -3.32
N ASP A 121 -7.15 -8.91 -3.94
CA ASP A 121 -7.91 -7.90 -4.67
C ASP A 121 -8.71 -7.05 -3.67
N ILE A 122 -8.57 -5.72 -3.74
CA ILE A 122 -9.26 -4.83 -2.79
C ILE A 122 -10.76 -4.72 -3.04
N LYS A 123 -11.22 -4.95 -4.28
CA LYS A 123 -12.62 -4.85 -4.68
C LYS A 123 -13.40 -6.09 -4.29
N THR A 124 -12.81 -7.27 -4.44
CA THR A 124 -13.48 -8.55 -4.15
C THR A 124 -13.11 -9.13 -2.79
N GLY A 125 -11.95 -8.77 -2.23
CA GLY A 125 -11.37 -9.39 -1.05
C GLY A 125 -10.73 -10.77 -1.32
N GLU A 126 -10.73 -11.22 -2.57
CA GLU A 126 -10.20 -12.53 -2.95
C GLU A 126 -8.69 -12.59 -2.80
N LYS A 127 -8.19 -13.72 -2.26
CA LYS A 127 -6.76 -14.02 -2.22
C LYS A 127 -6.30 -14.54 -3.58
N ILE A 128 -5.44 -13.77 -4.24
CA ILE A 128 -4.98 -14.00 -5.60
C ILE A 128 -3.79 -14.96 -5.66
N THR A 129 -2.93 -14.93 -4.64
CA THR A 129 -1.70 -15.72 -4.63
C THR A 129 -1.61 -16.70 -3.47
N GLU A 130 -0.67 -17.65 -3.59
CA GLU A 130 -0.29 -18.52 -2.49
C GLU A 130 0.39 -17.75 -1.34
N ASN A 131 0.68 -18.46 -0.25
CA ASN A 131 1.27 -17.87 0.93
C ASN A 131 2.81 -17.78 0.80
N TYR A 132 3.35 -16.59 0.97
CA TYR A 132 4.79 -16.32 0.91
C TYR A 132 5.35 -15.91 2.27
N LYS A 133 6.61 -16.29 2.55
CA LYS A 133 7.31 -15.84 3.76
C LYS A 133 7.70 -14.37 3.67
N SER A 134 7.77 -13.70 4.82
CA SER A 134 7.94 -12.25 4.97
C SER A 134 9.18 -11.63 4.33
N SER A 135 10.21 -12.41 4.06
CA SER A 135 11.47 -11.98 3.43
C SER A 135 11.40 -11.91 1.90
N VAL A 136 10.33 -12.40 1.28
CA VAL A 136 10.27 -12.62 -0.19
C VAL A 136 9.58 -11.47 -0.94
N ILE A 137 8.93 -10.53 -0.24
CA ILE A 137 8.03 -9.56 -0.90
C ILE A 137 8.33 -8.12 -0.50
N ALA A 138 8.92 -7.39 -1.44
CA ALA A 138 8.99 -5.93 -1.50
C ALA A 138 8.54 -5.44 -2.89
N GLY A 139 7.30 -5.75 -3.27
CA GLY A 139 6.64 -5.15 -4.43
C GLY A 139 5.42 -5.97 -4.86
N ALA A 140 4.26 -5.35 -5.00
CA ALA A 140 3.32 -5.72 -6.05
C ALA A 140 3.59 -4.73 -7.19
N VAL A 141 3.49 -5.20 -8.42
CA VAL A 141 4.01 -4.48 -9.57
C VAL A 141 3.16 -3.31 -10.01
N VAL A 142 3.93 -2.25 -10.27
CA VAL A 142 3.89 -1.25 -11.34
C VAL A 142 2.93 -1.53 -12.51
N GLY A 143 1.85 -0.74 -12.56
CA GLY A 143 1.17 -0.36 -13.80
C GLY A 143 -0.02 -1.25 -14.20
N ARG A 144 -0.74 -0.82 -15.25
CA ARG A 144 -1.97 -1.43 -15.81
C ARG A 144 -1.81 -2.86 -16.38
N SER A 145 -0.73 -3.55 -16.03
CA SER A 145 -0.42 -4.91 -16.52
C SER A 145 -0.97 -5.98 -15.57
N ASN A 146 -1.29 -7.15 -16.11
CA ASN A 146 -1.77 -8.31 -15.34
C ASN A 146 -0.63 -9.05 -14.62
N TYR A 147 0.49 -8.40 -14.26
CA TYR A 147 1.65 -9.09 -13.69
C TYR A 147 2.00 -8.57 -12.29
N ILE A 148 2.43 -9.48 -11.41
CA ILE A 148 2.97 -9.20 -10.08
C ILE A 148 4.44 -9.62 -10.09
N VAL A 149 5.35 -8.71 -9.76
CA VAL A 149 6.75 -9.07 -9.50
C VAL A 149 6.99 -9.03 -8.00
N GLY A 150 7.41 -10.17 -7.45
CA GLY A 150 7.97 -10.25 -6.11
C GLY A 150 9.48 -10.03 -6.19
N SER A 151 9.96 -8.94 -5.60
CA SER A 151 11.39 -8.64 -5.46
C SER A 151 11.79 -8.45 -3.98
N TYR A 152 13.08 -8.58 -3.68
CA TYR A 152 13.68 -8.22 -2.39
C TYR A 152 15.07 -7.63 -2.65
N GLY A 153 15.27 -6.37 -2.22
CA GLY A 153 16.48 -5.64 -2.58
C GLY A 153 16.56 -5.40 -4.09
N GLU A 154 17.67 -5.81 -4.70
CA GLU A 154 17.88 -5.73 -6.16
C GLU A 154 17.49 -7.02 -6.89
N GLU A 155 17.05 -8.07 -6.17
CA GLU A 155 16.77 -9.39 -6.76
C GLU A 155 15.27 -9.58 -7.04
N ILE A 156 14.95 -10.25 -8.16
CA ILE A 156 13.59 -10.62 -8.52
C ILE A 156 13.38 -12.12 -8.27
N PHE A 157 12.40 -12.46 -7.43
CA PHE A 157 12.16 -13.84 -6.99
C PHE A 157 11.09 -14.53 -7.81
N PHE A 158 10.10 -13.76 -8.28
CA PHE A 158 9.06 -14.27 -9.15
C PHE A 158 8.31 -13.19 -9.90
N ILE A 159 7.73 -13.60 -11.02
CA ILE A 159 6.69 -12.88 -11.76
C ILE A 159 5.49 -13.81 -11.86
N VAL A 160 4.31 -13.32 -11.47
CA VAL A 160 3.04 -14.05 -11.57
C VAL A 160 2.12 -13.28 -12.51
N ASP A 161 1.51 -13.98 -13.46
CA ASP A 161 0.38 -13.46 -14.22
C ASP A 161 -0.89 -13.60 -13.39
N ILE A 162 -1.53 -12.48 -13.05
CA ILE A 162 -2.76 -12.40 -12.27
C ILE A 162 -3.93 -13.08 -12.99
N GLY A 163 -4.00 -12.96 -14.32
CA GLY A 163 -5.09 -13.52 -15.10
C GLY A 163 -5.07 -15.06 -15.12
N THR A 164 -3.89 -15.66 -15.00
CA THR A 164 -3.73 -17.13 -15.02
C THR A 164 -3.32 -17.74 -13.68
N GLY A 165 -2.87 -16.92 -12.73
CA GLY A 165 -2.26 -17.34 -11.47
C GLY A 165 -0.89 -18.02 -11.62
N GLN A 166 -0.33 -18.07 -12.84
CA GLN A 166 0.90 -18.83 -13.11
C GLN A 166 2.16 -18.00 -12.86
N LYS A 167 3.17 -18.65 -12.27
CA LYS A 167 4.53 -18.10 -12.17
C LYS A 167 5.21 -18.15 -13.54
N VAL A 168 5.43 -16.98 -14.13
CA VAL A 168 6.03 -16.79 -15.47
C VAL A 168 7.48 -16.30 -15.43
N SER A 169 8.06 -16.07 -14.24
CA SER A 169 9.43 -15.53 -14.06
C SER A 169 10.54 -16.18 -14.89
N LYS A 170 10.42 -17.48 -15.23
CA LYS A 170 11.40 -18.19 -16.07
C LYS A 170 11.47 -17.66 -17.51
N ASP A 171 10.45 -16.93 -17.93
CA ASP A 171 10.29 -16.42 -19.29
C ASP A 171 10.87 -14.99 -19.43
N PHE A 172 11.62 -14.51 -18.41
CA PHE A 172 12.10 -13.12 -18.32
C PHE A 172 13.60 -13.03 -18.05
N ASP A 173 14.23 -12.03 -18.66
CA ASP A 173 15.59 -11.58 -18.32
C ASP A 173 15.55 -10.69 -17.07
N GLU A 174 16.17 -11.17 -15.98
CA GLU A 174 16.20 -10.51 -14.68
C GLU A 174 16.83 -9.11 -14.72
N HIS A 175 17.94 -8.93 -15.46
CA HIS A 175 18.63 -7.65 -15.55
C HIS A 175 17.78 -6.60 -16.26
N LYS A 176 17.14 -6.99 -17.37
CA LYS A 176 16.24 -6.10 -18.10
C LYS A 176 15.05 -5.71 -17.22
N LEU A 177 14.47 -6.66 -16.47
CA LEU A 177 13.33 -6.40 -15.60
C LEU A 177 13.65 -5.46 -14.43
N ILE A 178 14.85 -5.56 -13.83
CA ILE A 178 15.31 -4.62 -12.79
C ILE A 178 15.37 -3.19 -13.35
N GLU A 179 15.91 -3.01 -14.55
CA GLU A 179 15.98 -1.72 -15.22
C GLU A 179 14.57 -1.16 -15.50
N ILE A 180 13.65 -2.01 -15.92
CA ILE A 180 12.24 -1.64 -16.14
C ILE A 180 11.54 -1.25 -14.84
N LEU A 181 11.76 -1.99 -13.75
CA LEU A 181 11.21 -1.69 -12.43
C LEU A 181 11.77 -0.37 -11.87
N LYS A 182 13.01 0.01 -12.23
CA LYS A 182 13.59 1.31 -11.91
C LYS A 182 12.92 2.46 -12.66
N HIS A 183 12.37 2.20 -13.86
CA HIS A 183 11.82 3.23 -14.76
C HIS A 183 10.28 3.21 -14.92
N GLY A 184 9.59 2.19 -14.40
CA GLY A 184 8.15 2.21 -14.15
C GLY A 184 7.22 1.77 -15.29
N ASP A 185 7.70 1.12 -16.36
CA ASP A 185 6.84 0.70 -17.48
C ASP A 185 7.04 -0.77 -17.89
N LEU A 186 6.38 -1.67 -17.14
CA LEU A 186 6.43 -3.11 -17.39
C LEU A 186 5.70 -3.55 -18.67
N GLU A 187 4.65 -2.82 -19.07
CA GLU A 187 3.83 -3.19 -20.23
C GLU A 187 4.61 -3.01 -21.54
N LYS A 188 5.38 -1.92 -21.67
CA LYS A 188 6.28 -1.70 -22.80
C LYS A 188 7.34 -2.81 -22.91
N ALA A 189 7.92 -3.19 -21.78
CA ALA A 189 8.93 -4.24 -21.74
C ALA A 189 8.42 -5.60 -22.20
N LEU A 190 7.21 -5.97 -21.75
CA LEU A 190 6.55 -7.22 -22.15
C LEU A 190 6.31 -7.27 -23.67
N LYS A 191 5.90 -6.14 -24.27
CA LYS A 191 5.73 -6.03 -25.72
C LYS A 191 7.05 -6.19 -26.48
N GLU A 192 8.17 -5.76 -25.91
CA GLU A 192 9.49 -5.91 -26.54
C GLU A 192 10.03 -7.35 -26.41
N ILE A 193 9.81 -8.02 -25.28
CA ILE A 193 10.20 -9.43 -25.08
C ILE A 193 9.43 -10.32 -26.07
N ASN A 194 8.11 -10.13 -26.20
CA ASN A 194 7.28 -10.93 -27.10
C ASN A 194 7.55 -10.65 -28.60
N LYS A 195 8.07 -9.46 -28.95
CA LYS A 195 8.48 -9.15 -30.33
C LYS A 195 9.83 -9.78 -30.71
N GLY A 196 10.66 -10.17 -29.75
CA GLY A 196 11.92 -10.87 -29.98
C GLY A 196 11.79 -12.37 -30.25
N GLY A 197 10.57 -12.93 -30.17
CA GLY A 197 10.28 -14.36 -30.35
C GLY A 197 10.16 -14.85 -31.80
N VAL A 198 10.49 -14.02 -32.81
CA VAL A 198 10.57 -14.46 -34.20
C VAL A 198 12.03 -14.51 -34.63
N ASN A 199 12.60 -15.71 -34.64
CA ASN A 199 13.56 -16.12 -35.66
C ASN A 199 12.83 -17.20 -36.50
N PRO A 200 13.09 -17.38 -37.82
CA PRO A 200 14.45 -17.40 -38.42
C PRO A 200 14.43 -16.90 -39.91
N PRO A 201 15.40 -17.16 -40.83
CA PRO A 201 16.53 -18.10 -40.84
C PRO A 201 17.81 -17.60 -40.19
#